data_AF-A0AAU6JUB5-F1
#
_entry.id   AF-A0AAU6JUB5-F1
#
_cell.length_a   1.000
_cell.length_b   1.000
_cell.length_c   1.000
_cell.angle_alpha   90.00
_cell.angle_beta   90.00
_cell.angle_gamma   90.00
#
_symmetry.space_group_name_H-M   'P 1'
#
loop_
_entity.id
_entity.type
_entity.pdbx_description
1 polymer ?
#
loop_
_entity_poly.entity_id
_entity_poly.type
_entity_poly.pdbx_seq_one_letter_code
_entity_poly.pdbx_strand_id
1 'polypeptide(L)' 'MRSAECALASQDGYEDLHHECRQTKDIPLPHGAGLILVRRCDCPCHRRIAGVA' A
#
# COMPACT_ATOMS: atom_id res chain seq x y z
N MET A 1 0.81 -2.50 6.72
CA MET A 1 -0.30 -1.53 6.77
C MET A 1 -1.03 -1.56 5.44
N ARG A 2 -2.34 -1.79 5.44
CA ARG A 2 -3.15 -1.63 4.23
C ARG A 2 -3.38 -0.14 3.98
N SER A 3 -3.31 0.26 2.71
CA SER A 3 -3.78 1.58 2.30
C SER A 3 -5.29 1.72 2.52
N ALA A 4 -5.81 2.94 2.48
CA ALA A 4 -7.24 3.18 2.63
C ALA A 4 -8.04 2.46 1.53
N GLU A 5 -7.54 2.50 0.29
CA GLU A 5 -8.16 1.86 -0.87
C GLU A 5 -8.19 0.33 -0.70
N CYS A 6 -7.07 -0.27 -0.29
CA CYS A 6 -7.01 -1.72 -0.03
C CYS A 6 -7.83 -2.16 1.20
N ALA A 7 -8.03 -1.28 2.18
CA ALA A 7 -8.86 -1.56 3.33
C ALA A 7 -10.34 -1.59 2.94
N LEU A 8 -10.79 -0.60 2.15
CA LEU A 8 -12.16 -0.54 1.64
C LEU A 8 -12.44 -1.66 0.65
N ALA A 9 -11.52 -1.98 -0.25
CA ALA A 9 -11.68 -3.07 -1.22
C ALA A 9 -11.74 -4.47 -0.60
N SER A 10 -11.54 -4.59 0.72
CA SER A 10 -11.81 -5.85 1.44
C SER A 10 -13.28 -6.01 1.85
N GLN A 11 -14.11 -5.00 1.59
CA GLN A 11 -15.55 -4.97 1.87
C GLN A 11 -16.33 -5.17 0.57
N ASP A 12 -17.46 -5.86 0.67
CA ASP A 12 -18.34 -6.10 -0.49
C ASP A 12 -18.83 -4.77 -1.10
N GLY A 13 -18.74 -4.66 -2.42
CA GLY A 13 -19.18 -3.48 -3.18
C GLY A 13 -18.16 -2.34 -3.31
N TYR A 14 -16.92 -2.55 -2.86
CA TYR A 14 -15.80 -1.59 -2.97
C TYR A 14 -14.56 -2.18 -3.65
N GLU A 15 -14.70 -3.34 -4.30
CA GLU A 15 -13.60 -4.13 -4.85
C GLU A 15 -12.82 -3.36 -5.92
N ASP A 16 -13.49 -2.45 -6.63
CA ASP A 16 -12.93 -1.59 -7.67
C ASP A 16 -11.88 -0.60 -7.13
N LEU A 17 -12.05 -0.12 -5.90
CA LEU A 17 -11.09 0.76 -5.23
C LEU A 17 -9.71 0.13 -5.11
N HIS A 18 -9.60 -1.21 -5.18
CA HIS A 18 -8.30 -1.88 -5.16
C HIS A 18 -7.37 -1.39 -6.28
N HIS A 19 -7.92 -1.11 -7.46
CA HIS A 19 -7.15 -0.65 -8.62
C HIS A 19 -6.62 0.77 -8.47
N GLU A 20 -7.17 1.54 -7.53
CA GLU A 20 -6.76 2.91 -7.25
C GLU A 20 -5.59 2.99 -6.25
N CYS A 21 -5.19 1.87 -5.64
CA CYS A 21 -4.07 1.84 -4.70
C CYS A 21 -2.74 2.23 -5.38
N ARG A 22 -2.27 3.45 -5.07
CA ARG A 22 -0.97 3.97 -5.52
C ARG A 22 0.11 3.95 -4.44
N GLN A 23 -0.23 3.56 -3.21
CA GLN A 23 0.68 3.49 -2.07
C GLN A 23 1.61 2.26 -2.16
N THR A 24 2.43 2.18 -3.21
CA THR A 24 3.32 1.03 -3.49
C THR A 24 4.75 1.24 -2.98
N LYS A 25 5.09 2.45 -2.54
CA LYS A 25 6.42 2.85 -2.07
C LYS A 25 6.31 3.58 -0.75
N ASP A 26 7.34 3.42 0.09
CA ASP A 26 7.44 4.17 1.34
C ASP A 26 7.71 5.65 0.99
N ILE A 27 6.97 6.57 1.60
CA ILE A 27 7.18 8.02 1.48
C ILE A 27 7.98 8.47 2.70
N PRO A 28 9.24 8.94 2.51
CA PRO A 28 10.06 9.40 3.61
C PRO A 28 9.48 10.68 4.23
N LEU A 29 9.66 10.84 5.53
CA LEU A 29 9.38 12.09 6.21
C LEU A 29 10.51 13.10 5.90
N PRO A 30 10.22 14.24 5.26
CA PRO A 30 11.23 15.26 5.02
C PRO A 30 11.88 15.70 6.34
N HIS A 31 13.21 15.78 6.36
CA HIS A 31 14.01 16.11 7.56
C HIS A 31 13.86 15.15 8.74
N GLY A 32 13.21 14.00 8.55
CA GLY A 32 12.93 13.02 9.61
C GLY A 32 14.04 12.01 9.89
N ALA A 33 15.28 12.23 9.43
CA ALA A 33 16.41 11.33 9.66
C ALA A 33 16.13 9.84 9.33
N GLY A 34 15.47 9.57 8.20
CA GLY A 34 15.15 8.20 7.76
C GLY A 34 13.82 7.65 8.27
N LEU A 35 13.03 8.45 9.00
CA LEU A 35 11.65 8.12 9.34
C LEU A 35 10.75 8.10 8.10
N ILE A 36 9.71 7.27 8.15
CA ILE A 36 8.72 7.10 7.08
C ILE A 36 7.44 7.85 7.48
N LEU A 37 6.98 8.76 6.63
CA LEU A 37 5.71 9.49 6.81
C LEU A 37 4.51 8.63 6.41
N VAL A 38 4.61 7.96 5.26
CA VAL A 38 3.58 7.02 4.78
C VAL A 38 4.25 5.72 4.40
N ARG A 39 3.85 4.62 5.05
CA ARG A 39 4.35 3.28 4.70
C ARG A 39 3.69 2.79 3.43
N ARG A 40 4.43 2.04 2.61
CA ARG A 40 3.84 1.29 1.49
C ARG A 40 2.77 0.33 1.97
N CYS A 41 1.75 0.14 1.14
CA CYS A 41 0.75 -0.89 1.31
C CYS A 41 1.43 -2.27 1.25
N ASP A 42 1.16 -3.11 2.25
CA ASP A 42 1.69 -4.48 2.35
C ASP A 42 0.63 -5.55 2.07
N CYS A 43 -0.48 -5.17 1.44
CA CYS A 43 -1.50 -6.14 1.04
C CYS A 43 -0.88 -7.19 0.08
N PRO A 44 -1.36 -8.44 0.08
CA PRO A 44 -0.79 -9.51 -0.75
C PRO A 44 -0.70 -9.19 -2.26
N CYS A 45 -1.55 -8.29 -2.75
CA CYS A 45 -1.57 -7.84 -4.14
C CYS A 45 -0.35 -6.97 -4.51
N HIS A 46 0.17 -6.18 -3.56
CA HIS A 46 1.34 -5.30 -3.78
C HIS A 46 2.61 -5.79 -3.10
N ARG A 47 2.50 -6.72 -2.14
CA ARG A 47 3.64 -7.38 -1.49
C ARG A 47 4.42 -8.28 -2.47
N ARG A 48 3.82 -8.71 -3.58
CA ARG A 48 4.49 -9.48 -4.65
C ARG A 48 5.33 -8.60 -5.56
N ILE A 49 6.48 -8.14 -5.05
CA ILE A 49 7.73 -8.00 -5.81
C ILE A 49 8.88 -8.40 -4.89
N ALA A 50 9.06 -9.72 -4.72
CA ALA A 50 10.30 -10.35 -4.24
C ALA A 50 10.24 -11.86 -4.58
N GLY A 51 10.59 -12.20 -5.82
CA GLY A 51 11.03 -13.52 -6.28
C GLY A 51 10.10 -14.72 -6.10
N VAL A 52 9.49 -15.18 -7.20
CA VAL A 52 9.41 -16.59 -7.66
C VAL A 52 8.61 -16.62 -8.97
N ALA A 53 9.33 -16.64 -10.08
CA ALA A 53 9.29 -17.61 -11.18
C ALA A 53 10.49 -17.32 -12.08
#